data_AF-A0A401QDT9-F1
#
_entry.id   AF-A0A401QDT9-F1
#
_cell.length_a   1.000
_cell.length_b   1.000
_cell.length_c   1.000
_cell.angle_alpha   90.00
_cell.angle_beta   90.00
_cell.angle_gamma   90.00
#
_symmetry.space_group_name_H-M   'P 1'
#
loop_
_entity.id
_entity.type
_entity.pdbx_description
1 polymer ?
#
loop_
_entity_poly.entity_id
_entity_poly.type
_entity_poly.pdbx_seq_one_letter_code
_entity_poly.pdbx_strand_id
1 'polypeptide(L)'
;MGVGGAGGQRRSPLTLRLSFLIRRELGDSDSGFTTDSCSPQQLALMNGSDYCGALSSPGGPFSGCHSTVDPTAYQENCVFDLCAIYNNTQLLCDNLEAYSQSCQDRGVRLDNWRQRTGCGIRCPAHSVYKP
;
A
#
# COMPACT_ATOMS: atom_id res chain seq x y z
N MET A 1 28.43 30.88 30.60
CA MET A 1 28.66 29.53 31.15
C MET A 1 27.77 29.43 32.37
N GLY A 2 26.74 28.61 32.52
CA GLY A 2 26.19 27.47 31.80
C GLY A 2 25.30 26.82 32.86
N VAL A 3 23.99 26.97 32.76
CA VAL A 3 23.04 26.50 33.78
C VAL A 3 22.99 24.99 33.78
N GLY A 4 23.21 24.38 34.95
CA GLY A 4 22.93 22.99 35.23
C GLY A 4 21.65 22.86 36.06
N GLY A 5 20.90 21.78 35.87
CA GLY A 5 19.81 21.42 36.77
C GLY A 5 18.70 20.62 36.10
N ALA A 6 18.62 19.34 36.45
CA ALA A 6 17.79 18.30 35.85
C ALA A 6 16.29 18.39 36.17
N GLY A 7 15.48 17.77 35.29
CA GLY A 7 14.07 17.47 35.54
C GLY A 7 13.57 16.41 34.56
N GLY A 8 13.71 15.14 34.92
CA GLY A 8 13.20 14.03 34.13
C GLY A 8 11.69 13.86 34.24
N GLN A 9 11.07 13.32 33.18
CA GLN A 9 9.81 12.62 33.28
C GLN A 9 9.84 11.37 32.40
N ARG A 10 9.74 10.23 33.07
CA ARG A 10 9.65 8.90 32.50
C ARG A 10 8.22 8.67 32.01
N ARG A 11 8.05 8.15 30.79
CA ARG A 11 7.08 7.08 30.47
C ARG A 11 7.72 6.16 29.41
N SER A 12 7.83 4.89 29.77
CA SER A 12 8.37 3.75 28.99
C SER A 12 7.34 3.25 27.94
N PRO A 13 7.52 2.08 27.28
CA PRO A 13 8.51 1.76 26.24
C PRO A 13 7.86 1.03 25.02
N LEU A 14 8.65 0.77 23.97
CA LEU A 14 8.52 -0.39 23.06
C LEU A 14 7.26 -0.51 22.16
N THR A 15 7.20 0.20 21.02
CA THR A 15 6.63 -0.41 19.78
C THR A 15 7.00 0.28 18.46
N LEU A 16 7.45 1.55 18.46
CA LEU A 16 7.70 2.26 17.20
C LEU A 16 9.17 2.29 16.73
N ARG A 17 10.04 1.54 17.41
CA ARG A 17 11.50 1.52 17.17
C ARG A 17 12.06 0.15 16.77
N LEU A 18 11.23 -0.79 16.33
CA LEU A 18 11.74 -2.06 15.79
C LEU A 18 11.84 -2.04 14.25
N SER A 19 11.03 -1.25 13.55
CA SER A 19 11.11 -1.12 12.09
C SER A 19 12.31 -0.28 11.61
N PHE A 20 12.76 0.72 12.39
CA PHE A 20 13.91 1.54 12.03
C PHE A 20 15.27 0.94 12.41
N LEU A 21 15.32 -0.04 13.33
CA LEU A 21 16.59 -0.66 13.77
C LEU A 21 17.05 -1.85 12.92
N ILE A 22 16.26 -2.34 11.97
CA ILE A 22 16.68 -3.39 11.03
C ILE A 22 17.59 -2.83 9.92
N ARG A 23 17.82 -1.51 9.88
CA ARG A 23 18.52 -0.83 8.79
C ARG A 23 20.01 -0.56 9.06
N ARG A 24 20.75 -1.50 9.68
CA ARG A 24 22.22 -1.46 9.65
C ARG A 24 22.91 -2.84 9.73
N GLU A 25 23.61 -3.13 8.64
CA GLU A 25 24.69 -4.12 8.40
C GLU A 25 24.31 -5.60 8.18
N LEU A 26 24.42 -6.08 6.93
CA LEU A 26 25.57 -6.88 6.44
C LEU A 26 25.45 -7.13 4.93
N GLY A 27 26.52 -6.83 4.20
CA GLY A 27 26.66 -7.17 2.79
C GLY A 27 26.90 -8.66 2.55
N ASP A 28 26.48 -9.07 1.36
CA ASP A 28 26.83 -10.27 0.57
C ASP A 28 26.40 -11.66 1.06
N SER A 29 25.22 -12.11 0.58
CA SER A 29 24.99 -13.44 -0.02
C SER A 29 23.52 -13.61 -0.43
N ASP A 30 23.26 -13.54 -1.74
CA ASP A 30 22.16 -14.19 -2.49
C ASP A 30 20.77 -14.36 -1.81
N SER A 31 20.21 -13.28 -1.28
CA SER A 31 18.76 -13.18 -1.08
C SER A 31 18.29 -11.86 -1.70
N GLY A 32 17.87 -11.95 -2.97
CA GLY A 32 17.56 -10.85 -3.87
C GLY A 32 16.49 -9.90 -3.34
N PHE A 33 16.91 -8.87 -2.62
CA PHE A 33 16.12 -7.69 -2.35
C PHE A 33 17.04 -6.47 -2.34
N THR A 34 17.38 -5.99 -3.54
CA THR A 34 18.13 -4.74 -3.74
C THR A 34 17.16 -3.57 -3.91
N THR A 35 17.65 -2.37 -3.65
CA THR A 35 16.95 -1.08 -3.66
C THR A 35 16.45 -0.60 -5.04
N ASP A 36 16.42 -1.51 -6.02
CA ASP A 36 16.25 -1.23 -7.45
C ASP A 36 15.04 -1.97 -8.06
N SER A 37 14.08 -2.41 -7.25
CA SER A 37 12.97 -3.27 -7.70
C SER A 37 12.17 -2.68 -8.88
N CYS A 38 12.21 -1.34 -9.07
CA CYS A 38 11.74 -0.69 -10.28
C CYS A 38 12.78 0.29 -10.84
N SER A 39 12.93 0.30 -12.17
CA SER A 39 13.48 1.46 -12.90
C SER A 39 12.56 2.69 -12.75
N PRO A 40 13.06 3.92 -12.97
CA PRO A 40 12.23 5.13 -12.93
C PRO A 40 10.99 5.06 -13.83
N GLN A 41 11.10 4.39 -14.97
CA GLN A 41 10.01 4.19 -15.92
C GLN A 41 8.95 3.24 -15.37
N GLN A 42 9.37 2.13 -14.75
CA GLN A 42 8.44 1.19 -14.11
C GLN A 42 7.77 1.84 -12.89
N LEU A 43 8.52 2.63 -12.11
CA LEU A 43 7.98 3.35 -10.97
C LEU A 43 6.89 4.34 -11.41
N ALA A 44 7.12 5.07 -12.51
CA ALA A 44 6.12 5.97 -13.09
C ALA A 44 4.88 5.21 -13.58
N LEU A 45 5.06 4.03 -14.19
CA LEU A 45 3.96 3.17 -14.63
C LEU A 45 3.12 2.68 -13.43
N MET A 46 3.76 2.15 -12.39
CA MET A 46 3.07 1.65 -11.18
C MET A 46 2.34 2.77 -10.43
N ASN A 47 2.87 3.99 -10.45
CA ASN A 47 2.19 5.19 -9.92
C ASN A 47 1.05 5.71 -10.82
N GLY A 48 0.89 5.17 -12.02
CA GLY A 48 -0.18 5.55 -12.93
C GLY A 48 -1.56 5.14 -12.41
N SER A 49 -2.60 5.84 -12.88
CA SER A 49 -4.00 5.60 -12.50
C SER A 49 -4.53 4.23 -12.91
N ASP A 50 -3.88 3.56 -13.85
CA ASP A 50 -4.23 2.21 -14.29
C ASP A 50 -3.67 1.13 -13.35
N TYR A 51 -2.80 1.53 -12.40
CA TYR A 51 -2.17 0.68 -11.38
C TYR A 51 -2.45 1.27 -9.99
N CYS A 52 -1.42 1.48 -9.18
CA CYS A 52 -1.55 1.92 -7.79
C CYS A 52 -2.04 3.37 -7.66
N GLY A 53 -1.85 4.20 -8.70
CA GLY A 53 -2.39 5.56 -8.73
C GLY A 53 -3.92 5.63 -8.73
N ALA A 54 -4.62 4.51 -9.01
CA ALA A 54 -6.07 4.43 -8.87
C ALA A 54 -6.54 4.75 -7.44
N LEU A 55 -5.71 4.41 -6.45
CA LEU A 55 -6.00 4.58 -5.01
C LEU A 55 -6.12 6.04 -4.61
N SER A 56 -5.26 6.92 -5.14
CA SER A 56 -5.24 8.35 -4.80
C SER A 56 -5.86 9.26 -5.87
N SER A 57 -6.27 8.72 -7.02
CA SER A 57 -6.86 9.50 -8.11
C SER A 57 -8.11 10.26 -7.63
N PRO A 58 -8.15 11.61 -7.69
CA PRO A 58 -9.25 12.41 -7.15
C PRO A 58 -10.62 12.15 -7.83
N GLY A 59 -10.60 11.73 -9.09
CA GLY A 59 -11.79 11.28 -9.85
C GLY A 59 -11.92 9.75 -9.92
N GLY A 60 -11.09 9.04 -9.16
CA GLY A 60 -10.93 7.60 -9.21
C GLY A 60 -12.10 6.84 -8.58
N PRO A 61 -12.02 5.50 -8.61
CA PRO A 61 -13.02 4.62 -8.00
C PRO A 61 -13.07 4.73 -6.47
N PHE A 62 -12.04 5.26 -5.83
CA PHE A 62 -11.93 5.37 -4.38
C PHE A 62 -12.06 6.80 -3.84
N SER A 63 -12.37 7.78 -4.68
CA SER A 63 -12.39 9.21 -4.28
C SER A 63 -13.31 9.50 -3.09
N GLY A 64 -14.44 8.79 -2.98
CA GLY A 64 -15.35 8.91 -1.85
C GLY A 64 -14.77 8.47 -0.50
N CYS A 65 -13.65 7.76 -0.49
CA CYS A 65 -12.97 7.27 0.72
C CYS A 65 -11.81 8.17 1.17
N HIS A 66 -11.26 9.02 0.31
CA HIS A 66 -10.03 9.78 0.60
C HIS A 66 -10.12 10.66 1.85
N SER A 67 -11.30 11.18 2.16
CA SER A 67 -11.55 11.98 3.37
C SER A 67 -11.58 11.14 4.66
N THR A 68 -11.76 9.83 4.52
CA THR A 68 -11.99 8.88 5.62
C THR A 68 -10.77 8.00 5.85
N VAL A 69 -10.07 7.60 4.79
CA VAL A 69 -8.81 6.84 4.81
C VAL A 69 -7.82 7.49 3.86
N ASP A 70 -6.67 7.91 4.38
CA ASP A 70 -5.58 8.46 3.55
C ASP A 70 -5.04 7.38 2.59
N PRO A 71 -5.10 7.60 1.25
CA PRO A 71 -4.63 6.63 0.27
C PRO A 71 -3.11 6.53 0.17
N THR A 72 -2.34 7.47 0.72
CA THR A 72 -0.89 7.61 0.47
C THR A 72 -0.13 6.32 0.79
N ALA A 73 -0.30 5.80 2.01
CA ALA A 73 0.40 4.58 2.44
C ALA A 73 -0.03 3.33 1.64
N TYR A 74 -1.30 3.27 1.20
CA TYR A 74 -1.80 2.16 0.38
C TYR A 74 -1.20 2.20 -1.03
N GLN A 75 -1.07 3.38 -1.63
CA GLN A 75 -0.43 3.54 -2.92
C GLN A 75 1.06 3.21 -2.85
N GLU A 76 1.77 3.70 -1.84
CA GLU A 76 3.21 3.40 -1.64
C GLU A 76 3.45 1.90 -1.50
N ASN A 77 2.63 1.22 -0.69
CA ASN A 77 2.71 -0.24 -0.51
C ASN A 77 2.39 -0.99 -1.81
N CYS A 78 1.34 -0.58 -2.53
CA CYS A 78 1.01 -1.18 -3.82
C CYS A 78 2.17 -1.05 -4.82
N VAL A 79 2.80 0.13 -4.89
CA VAL A 79 3.96 0.36 -5.77
C VAL A 79 5.14 -0.52 -5.35
N PHE A 80 5.40 -0.61 -4.05
CA PHE A 80 6.45 -1.47 -3.50
C PHE A 80 6.24 -2.94 -3.89
N ASP A 81 5.02 -3.46 -3.68
CA ASP A 81 4.65 -4.85 -3.99
C ASP A 81 4.76 -5.14 -5.49
N LEU A 82 4.25 -4.24 -6.34
CA LEU A 82 4.33 -4.41 -7.79
C LEU A 82 5.73 -4.19 -8.34
N CYS A 83 6.60 -3.45 -7.64
CA CYS A 83 8.01 -3.39 -7.99
C CYS A 83 8.75 -4.67 -7.59
N ALA A 84 8.38 -5.29 -6.46
CA ALA A 84 8.95 -6.58 -6.07
C ALA A 84 8.54 -7.71 -7.03
N ILE A 85 7.31 -7.68 -7.54
CA ILE A 85 6.77 -8.69 -8.46
C ILE A 85 6.09 -7.99 -9.64
N TYR A 86 6.91 -7.57 -10.60
CA TYR A 86 6.48 -6.79 -11.77
C TYR A 86 5.35 -7.46 -12.56
N ASN A 87 4.37 -6.64 -12.96
CA ASN A 87 3.25 -7.01 -13.84
C ASN A 87 2.35 -8.15 -13.32
N ASN A 88 2.22 -8.27 -11.99
CA ASN A 88 1.27 -9.19 -11.38
C ASN A 88 -0.09 -8.51 -11.17
N THR A 89 -1.02 -8.73 -12.11
CA THR A 89 -2.37 -8.15 -12.03
C THR A 89 -3.16 -8.63 -10.81
N GLN A 90 -2.93 -9.87 -10.34
CA GLN A 90 -3.60 -10.36 -9.14
C GLN A 90 -3.13 -9.57 -7.91
N LEU A 91 -1.82 -9.33 -7.79
CA LEU A 91 -1.23 -8.56 -6.71
C LEU A 91 -1.69 -7.10 -6.70
N LEU A 92 -1.87 -6.49 -7.89
CA LEU A 92 -2.51 -5.17 -8.02
C LEU A 92 -3.92 -5.22 -7.42
N CYS A 93 -4.72 -6.21 -7.82
CA CYS A 93 -6.10 -6.34 -7.36
C CYS A 93 -6.20 -6.60 -5.85
N ASP A 94 -5.29 -7.38 -5.29
CA ASP A 94 -5.23 -7.63 -3.84
C ASP A 94 -4.90 -6.33 -3.08
N ASN A 95 -3.98 -5.51 -3.60
CA ASN A 95 -3.66 -4.19 -3.03
C ASN A 95 -4.84 -3.22 -3.10
N LEU A 96 -5.54 -3.16 -4.24
CA LEU A 96 -6.76 -2.36 -4.40
C LEU A 96 -7.89 -2.83 -3.49
N GLU A 97 -8.00 -4.15 -3.30
CA GLU A 97 -8.98 -4.76 -2.40
C GLU A 97 -8.73 -4.39 -0.95
N ALA A 98 -7.48 -4.41 -0.48
CA ALA A 98 -7.12 -4.01 0.88
C ALA A 98 -7.58 -2.58 1.21
N TYR A 99 -7.36 -1.63 0.29
CA TYR A 99 -7.87 -0.27 0.49
C TYR A 99 -9.40 -0.23 0.47
N SER A 100 -10.02 -0.98 -0.44
CA SER A 100 -11.49 -1.06 -0.52
C SER A 100 -12.12 -1.56 0.79
N GLN A 101 -11.51 -2.56 1.43
CA GLN A 101 -11.95 -3.12 2.70
C GLN A 101 -11.80 -2.09 3.82
N SER A 102 -10.63 -1.42 3.91
CA SER A 102 -10.44 -0.36 4.90
C SER A 102 -11.44 0.80 4.78
N CYS A 103 -11.90 1.10 3.57
CA CYS A 103 -12.96 2.07 3.32
C CYS A 103 -14.33 1.56 3.81
N GLN A 104 -14.67 0.32 3.47
CA GLN A 104 -15.95 -0.31 3.84
C GLN A 104 -16.08 -0.52 5.35
N ASP A 105 -14.99 -0.86 6.03
CA ASP A 105 -14.92 -0.98 7.49
C ASP A 105 -15.23 0.35 8.21
N ARG A 106 -15.04 1.47 7.52
CA ARG A 106 -15.40 2.82 8.00
C ARG A 106 -16.76 3.30 7.48
N GLY A 107 -17.54 2.41 6.88
CA GLY A 107 -18.88 2.70 6.37
C GLY A 107 -18.93 3.40 5.02
N VAL A 108 -17.80 3.53 4.31
CA VAL A 108 -17.78 4.12 2.96
C VAL A 108 -18.20 3.07 1.94
N ARG A 109 -19.25 3.37 1.18
CA ARG A 109 -19.69 2.52 0.08
C ARG A 109 -18.90 2.86 -1.19
N LEU A 110 -18.26 1.85 -1.77
CA LEU A 110 -17.49 1.96 -3.01
C LEU A 110 -18.21 1.21 -4.14
N ASP A 111 -18.87 1.95 -5.04
CA ASP A 111 -19.62 1.35 -6.13
C ASP A 111 -18.72 1.07 -7.35
N ASN A 112 -18.82 -0.14 -7.89
CA ASN A 112 -18.20 -0.59 -9.15
C ASN A 112 -16.66 -0.42 -9.24
N TRP A 113 -15.95 -0.34 -8.11
CA TRP A 113 -14.50 -0.12 -8.12
C TRP A 113 -13.74 -1.26 -8.84
N ARG A 114 -14.20 -2.51 -8.67
CA ARG A 114 -13.59 -3.69 -9.33
C ARG A 114 -13.71 -3.62 -10.86
N GLN A 115 -14.86 -3.22 -11.38
CA GLN A 115 -15.07 -3.07 -12.82
C GLN A 115 -14.23 -1.93 -13.38
N ARG A 116 -14.16 -0.80 -12.66
CA ARG A 116 -13.39 0.39 -13.07
C ARG A 116 -11.88 0.18 -13.06
N THR A 117 -11.38 -0.81 -12.33
CA THR A 117 -9.95 -1.12 -12.19
C THR A 117 -9.52 -2.38 -12.93
N GLY A 118 -10.45 -3.07 -13.61
CA GLY A 118 -10.16 -4.36 -14.25
C GLY A 118 -10.03 -5.54 -13.29
N CYS A 119 -10.22 -5.33 -11.98
CA CYS A 119 -10.16 -6.33 -10.91
C CYS A 119 -11.48 -7.09 -10.70
N GLY A 120 -12.24 -7.29 -11.78
CA GLY A 120 -13.48 -8.05 -11.75
C GLY A 120 -13.22 -9.52 -11.41
N ILE A 121 -14.05 -10.09 -10.52
CA ILE A 121 -13.98 -11.51 -10.18
C ILE A 121 -14.31 -12.32 -11.43
N ARG A 122 -13.36 -13.15 -11.89
CA ARG A 122 -13.60 -14.14 -12.93
C ARG A 122 -14.07 -15.43 -12.27
N CYS A 123 -15.36 -15.69 -12.37
CA CYS A 123 -15.93 -16.98 -11.97
C CYS A 123 -15.47 -18.07 -12.95
N PRO A 124 -14.94 -19.21 -12.48
CA PRO A 124 -14.74 -20.38 -13.32
C PRO A 124 -16.05 -20.77 -14.02
N ALA A 125 -15.96 -21.33 -15.23
CA ALA A 125 -17.11 -21.91 -15.91
C ALA A 125 -17.81 -22.89 -14.96
N HIS A 126 -19.15 -22.79 -14.86
CA HIS A 126 -20.02 -23.58 -13.97
C HIS A 126 -19.99 -23.24 -12.48
N SER A 127 -19.35 -22.15 -12.05
CA SER A 127 -19.54 -21.62 -10.69
C SER A 127 -20.71 -20.61 -10.65
N VAL A 128 -21.62 -20.78 -9.68
CA VAL A 128 -22.73 -19.85 -9.44
C VAL A 128 -22.39 -19.06 -8.18
N TYR A 129 -22.31 -17.73 -8.30
CA TYR A 129 -22.22 -16.83 -7.14
C TYR A 129 -23.51 -16.92 -6.33
N LYS A 130 -23.42 -17.33 -5.06
CA LYS A 130 -24.53 -17.24 -4.11
C LYS A 130 -24.44 -15.90 -3.37
N PRO A 131 -25.49 -15.06 -3.45
CA PRO A 131 -25.53 -13.76 -2.79
C PRO A 131 -25.64 -13.87 -1.26
#